data_AF-A0A931WKY9-F1
#
_entry.id   AF-A0A931WKY9-F1
#
_cell.length_a   1.000
_cell.length_b   1.000
_cell.length_c   1.000
_cell.angle_alpha   90.00
_cell.angle_beta   90.00
_cell.angle_gamma   90.00
#
_symmetry.space_group_name_H-M   'P 1'
#
loop_
_entity.id
_entity.type
_entity.pdbx_description
1 polymer ?
#
loop_
_entity_poly.entity_id
_entity_poly.type
_entity_poly.pdbx_seq_one_letter_code
_entity_poly.pdbx_strand_id
1 'polypeptide(L)'
;MNVREGYERSVDLALIQNLIRGEQGAWEEFVHRYSDLIYSLCSLAFSNRELEAEYLNVVRLLRADDFSVLRAFNGRASLSTFLTIKIRDLLAGRILELFKEDTDRAWRAFERFFEKEFKAVARESQDLLQDIRVLLIEDGFRRILSYAGRGSFTGYILTTIHNLCLDLRRKSKGRRRLPEAVLQLPPLEQEVYRQIYWNACSEKYLSEVLRDESGNRYPQSRIEQALAQVREAVSGRKRQLSPSGRPGMEYSLGLEDGQGGGKEWEVPDFTYCPETVLFAAEDERSLEKGFSVLKQVVDELPAELGLYVRLRFYTNPPMSPQDIAHLMRRSDREIYRIRQEAISYLRTALKARGIGKTQYLSV
;
A
#
# COMPACT_ATOMS: atom_id res chain seq x y z
N MET A 1 26.08 4.58 28.44
CA MET A 1 26.40 5.70 27.52
C MET A 1 27.90 5.67 27.31
N ASN A 2 28.35 5.36 26.09
CA ASN A 2 29.71 4.87 25.82
C ASN A 2 30.71 6.03 25.72
N VAL A 3 31.84 5.97 26.43
CA VAL A 3 32.83 7.08 26.53
C VAL A 3 33.35 7.52 25.15
N ARG A 4 33.47 6.57 24.21
CA ARG A 4 33.84 6.84 22.81
C ARG A 4 32.83 7.75 22.07
N GLU A 5 31.54 7.51 22.24
CA GLU A 5 30.52 8.34 21.59
C GLU A 5 30.49 9.76 22.15
N GLY A 6 30.80 9.94 23.44
CA GLY A 6 30.92 11.27 24.04
C GLY A 6 32.08 12.06 23.46
N TYR A 7 33.22 11.39 23.26
CA TYR A 7 34.41 12.00 22.67
C TYR A 7 34.20 12.39 21.20
N GLU A 8 33.64 11.50 20.39
CA GLU A 8 33.33 11.81 18.98
C GLU A 8 32.39 13.01 18.85
N ARG A 9 31.35 13.10 19.69
CA ARG A 9 30.42 14.25 19.69
C ARG A 9 31.12 15.55 20.07
N SER A 10 32.10 15.51 20.97
CA SER A 10 32.89 16.72 21.31
C SER A 10 33.80 17.18 20.19
N VAL A 11 34.44 16.24 19.47
CA VAL A 11 35.27 16.54 18.30
C VAL A 11 34.43 17.11 17.18
N ASP A 12 33.27 16.51 16.91
CA ASP A 12 32.32 16.99 15.90
C ASP A 12 31.81 18.40 16.20
N LEU A 13 31.50 18.70 17.47
CA LEU A 13 31.05 20.03 17.87
C LEU A 13 32.17 21.07 17.72
N ALA A 14 33.42 20.72 18.07
CA ALA A 14 34.57 21.59 17.87
C ALA A 14 34.79 21.90 16.38
N LEU A 15 34.71 20.89 15.51
CA LEU A 15 34.82 21.07 14.06
C LEU A 15 33.79 22.07 13.54
N ILE A 16 32.51 21.96 13.94
CA ILE A 16 31.47 22.91 13.54
C ILE A 16 31.73 24.32 14.10
N GLN A 17 32.23 24.45 15.33
CA GLN A 17 32.58 25.75 15.91
C GLN A 17 33.73 26.41 15.13
N ASN A 18 34.72 25.63 14.72
CA ASN A 18 35.86 26.11 13.94
C ASN A 18 35.42 26.57 12.53
N LEU A 19 34.49 25.85 11.90
CA LEU A 19 33.85 26.28 10.65
C LEU A 19 33.17 27.64 10.79
N ILE A 20 32.35 27.81 11.85
CA ILE A 20 31.59 29.03 12.09
C ILE A 20 32.52 30.21 12.40
N ARG A 21 33.67 29.96 13.01
CA ARG A 21 34.70 30.98 13.28
C ARG A 21 35.55 31.34 12.05
N GLY A 22 35.41 30.59 10.95
CA GLY A 22 36.22 30.78 9.75
C GLY A 22 37.67 30.34 9.91
N GLU A 23 37.94 29.35 10.78
CA GLU A 23 39.28 28.80 10.93
C GLU A 23 39.78 28.17 9.62
N GLN A 24 41.04 28.44 9.27
CA GLN A 24 41.64 27.97 8.03
C GLN A 24 41.73 26.44 8.02
N GLY A 25 41.26 25.79 6.96
CA GLY A 25 41.30 24.33 6.81
C GLY A 25 40.09 23.58 7.39
N ALA A 26 39.26 24.23 8.22
CA ALA A 26 38.13 23.56 8.87
C ALA A 26 37.08 23.08 7.85
N TRP A 27 36.87 23.83 6.77
CA TRP A 27 35.94 23.46 5.70
C TRP A 27 36.44 22.27 4.89
N GLU A 28 37.73 22.27 4.56
CA GLU A 28 38.39 21.17 3.86
C GLU A 28 38.33 19.89 4.70
N GLU A 29 38.57 19.99 6.01
CA GLU A 29 38.44 18.87 6.95
C GLU A 29 37.00 18.35 7.00
N PHE A 30 36.01 19.24 7.10
CA PHE A 30 34.59 18.85 7.10
C PHE A 30 34.19 18.13 5.83
N VAL A 31 34.52 18.70 4.66
CA VAL A 31 34.19 18.09 3.36
C VAL A 31 34.91 16.75 3.23
N HIS A 32 36.20 16.66 3.56
CA HIS A 32 36.94 15.41 3.51
C HIS A 32 36.30 14.32 4.39
N ARG A 33 35.88 14.68 5.61
CA ARG A 33 35.31 13.73 6.58
C ARG A 33 33.90 13.25 6.22
N TYR A 34 33.08 14.11 5.62
CA TYR A 34 31.66 13.82 5.37
C TYR A 34 31.27 13.71 3.88
N SER A 35 32.22 13.82 2.96
CA SER A 35 31.99 13.70 1.50
C SER A 35 31.24 12.41 1.15
N ASP A 36 31.71 11.26 1.62
CA ASP A 36 31.08 9.96 1.32
C ASP A 36 29.66 9.86 1.84
N LEU A 37 29.39 10.45 3.01
CA LEU A 37 28.04 10.53 3.58
C LEU A 37 27.14 11.40 2.70
N ILE A 38 27.60 12.59 2.30
CA ILE A 38 26.82 13.50 1.46
C ILE A 38 26.55 12.85 0.10
N TYR A 39 27.56 12.25 -0.52
CA TYR A 39 27.48 11.59 -1.82
C TYR A 39 26.51 10.39 -1.78
N SER A 40 26.63 9.53 -0.76
CA SER A 40 25.71 8.40 -0.58
C SER A 40 24.26 8.85 -0.35
N LEU A 41 24.02 9.94 0.37
CA LEU A 41 22.68 10.50 0.53
C LEU A 41 22.12 11.07 -0.78
N CYS A 42 22.93 11.75 -1.59
CA CYS A 42 22.52 12.22 -2.91
C CYS A 42 22.14 11.05 -3.84
N SER A 43 22.84 9.92 -3.74
CA SER A 43 22.56 8.70 -4.52
C SER A 43 21.17 8.08 -4.26
N LEU A 44 20.55 8.43 -3.12
CA LEU A 44 19.19 8.02 -2.79
C LEU A 44 18.14 8.73 -3.63
N ALA A 45 18.44 9.91 -4.16
CA ALA A 45 17.51 10.69 -4.98
C ALA A 45 17.91 10.71 -6.46
N PHE A 46 19.21 10.78 -6.75
CA PHE A 46 19.69 11.14 -8.09
C PHE A 46 20.46 10.01 -8.78
N SER A 47 20.44 10.03 -10.11
CA SER A 47 21.20 9.08 -10.94
C SER A 47 22.69 9.41 -10.95
N ASN A 48 23.55 8.43 -11.28
CA ASN A 48 25.01 8.63 -11.31
C ASN A 48 25.46 9.79 -12.22
N ARG A 49 24.69 10.10 -13.28
CA ARG A 49 25.00 11.21 -14.20
C ARG A 49 24.73 12.58 -13.60
N GLU A 50 23.85 12.67 -12.62
CA GLU A 50 23.42 13.93 -11.97
C GLU A 50 24.08 14.13 -10.62
N LEU A 51 24.65 13.06 -10.07
CA LEU A 51 25.01 12.97 -8.67
C LEU A 51 26.12 13.95 -8.28
N GLU A 52 27.10 14.16 -9.16
CA GLU A 52 28.17 15.15 -8.95
C GLU A 52 27.61 16.57 -8.83
N ALA A 53 26.70 16.96 -9.73
CA ALA A 53 26.09 18.28 -9.71
C ALA A 53 25.24 18.50 -8.45
N GLU A 54 24.46 17.49 -8.05
CA GLU A 54 23.61 17.60 -6.85
C GLU A 54 24.42 17.49 -5.55
N TYR A 55 25.51 16.73 -5.52
CA TYR A 55 26.49 16.74 -4.43
C TYR A 55 27.06 18.15 -4.23
N LEU A 56 27.54 18.78 -5.30
CA LEU A 56 28.05 20.16 -5.23
C LEU A 56 26.97 21.15 -4.79
N ASN A 57 25.72 20.95 -5.21
CA ASN A 57 24.60 21.78 -4.77
C ASN A 57 24.36 21.63 -3.25
N VAL A 58 24.33 20.41 -2.73
CA VAL A 58 24.20 20.18 -1.28
C VAL A 58 25.36 20.80 -0.51
N VAL A 59 26.60 20.61 -0.96
CA VAL A 59 27.79 21.20 -0.33
C VAL A 59 27.70 22.74 -0.33
N ARG A 60 27.25 23.34 -1.44
CA ARG A 60 27.00 24.78 -1.54
C ARG A 60 25.92 25.24 -0.56
N LEU A 61 24.82 24.51 -0.43
CA LEU A 61 23.72 24.84 0.50
C LEU A 61 24.15 24.69 1.97
N LEU A 62 25.02 23.73 2.29
CA LEU A 62 25.58 23.61 3.65
C LEU A 62 26.50 24.79 4.01
N ARG A 63 27.16 25.40 3.02
CA ARG A 63 28.00 26.58 3.18
C ARG A 63 27.23 27.91 3.10
N ALA A 64 26.01 27.89 2.56
CA ALA A 64 25.21 29.09 2.35
C ALA A 64 24.83 29.77 3.68
N ASP A 65 24.53 31.07 3.60
CA ASP A 65 24.05 31.90 4.72
C ASP A 65 24.89 31.75 5.99
N ASP A 66 26.21 31.78 5.83
CA ASP A 66 27.17 31.64 6.93
C ASP A 66 26.95 30.37 7.76
N PHE A 67 26.82 29.24 7.04
CA PHE A 67 26.60 27.91 7.61
C PHE A 67 25.31 27.79 8.43
N SER A 68 24.24 28.48 8.02
CA SER A 68 22.96 28.52 8.76
C SER A 68 22.43 27.13 9.14
N VAL A 69 22.55 26.15 8.25
CA VAL A 69 22.15 24.76 8.50
C VAL A 69 23.02 24.11 9.58
N LEU A 70 24.35 24.26 9.50
CA LEU A 70 25.29 23.63 10.42
C LEU A 70 25.27 24.29 11.81
N ARG A 71 24.95 25.59 11.90
CA ARG A 71 24.80 26.32 13.17
C ARG A 71 23.73 25.72 14.09
N ALA A 72 22.76 25.00 13.55
CA ALA A 72 21.74 24.32 14.35
C ALA A 72 22.27 23.06 15.07
N PHE A 73 23.50 22.62 14.77
CA PHE A 73 24.13 21.49 15.44
C PHE A 73 24.58 21.86 16.86
N ASN A 74 24.16 21.06 17.85
CA ASN A 74 24.40 21.32 19.27
C ASN A 74 25.12 20.17 19.99
N GLY A 75 25.65 19.18 19.26
CA GLY A 75 26.37 18.05 19.83
C GLY A 75 25.53 17.01 20.59
N ARG A 76 24.19 17.12 20.61
CA ARG A 76 23.33 16.13 21.29
C ARG A 76 23.32 14.76 20.60
N ALA A 77 23.44 14.77 19.27
CA ALA A 77 23.61 13.58 18.43
C ALA A 77 24.98 13.63 17.72
N SER A 78 25.40 12.52 17.09
CA SER A 78 26.56 12.56 16.20
C SER A 78 26.29 13.49 15.01
N LEU A 79 27.35 14.10 14.47
CA LEU A 79 27.19 14.99 13.33
C LEU A 79 26.69 14.24 12.09
N SER A 80 27.08 12.98 11.90
CA SER A 80 26.56 12.12 10.82
C SER A 80 25.03 11.96 10.88
N THR A 81 24.46 11.75 12.07
CA THR A 81 23.00 11.65 12.24
C THR A 81 22.33 12.99 11.94
N PHE A 82 22.89 14.08 12.44
CA PHE A 82 22.39 15.42 12.17
C PHE A 82 22.41 15.75 10.66
N LEU A 83 23.53 15.51 10.00
CA LEU A 83 23.72 15.73 8.56
C LEU A 83 22.77 14.86 7.75
N THR A 84 22.57 13.60 8.13
CA THR A 84 21.60 12.72 7.45
C THR A 84 20.21 13.33 7.40
N ILE A 85 19.74 13.91 8.52
CA ILE A 85 18.43 14.55 8.59
C ILE A 85 18.42 15.81 7.73
N LYS A 86 19.40 16.70 7.92
CA LYS A 86 19.45 17.99 7.22
C LYS A 86 19.65 17.86 5.71
N ILE A 87 20.52 16.96 5.27
CA ILE A 87 20.73 16.70 3.84
C ILE A 87 19.48 16.08 3.23
N ARG A 88 18.78 15.16 3.92
CA ARG A 88 17.50 14.66 3.42
C ARG A 88 16.45 15.76 3.28
N ASP A 89 16.40 16.72 4.20
CA ASP A 89 15.52 17.89 4.09
C ASP A 89 15.90 18.79 2.89
N LEU A 90 17.20 19.01 2.65
CA LEU A 90 17.69 19.76 1.49
C LEU A 90 17.35 19.05 0.17
N LEU A 91 17.56 17.74 0.09
CA LEU A 91 17.22 16.92 -1.07
C LEU A 91 15.72 16.93 -1.34
N ALA A 92 14.90 16.82 -0.29
CA ALA A 92 13.45 16.95 -0.38
C ALA A 92 13.02 18.32 -0.95
N GLY A 93 13.64 19.41 -0.47
CA GLY A 93 13.45 20.74 -1.03
C GLY A 93 13.84 20.81 -2.51
N ARG A 94 14.99 20.25 -2.87
CA ARG A 94 15.47 20.22 -4.26
C ARG A 94 14.54 19.44 -5.19
N ILE A 95 14.02 18.30 -4.75
CA ILE A 95 13.02 17.53 -5.51
C ILE A 95 11.76 18.36 -5.76
N LEU A 96 11.31 19.12 -4.76
CA LEU A 96 10.14 19.99 -4.91
C LEU A 96 10.39 21.15 -5.90
N GLU A 97 11.60 21.71 -5.90
CA GLU A 97 12.01 22.69 -6.91
C GLU A 97 12.04 22.09 -8.31
N LEU A 98 12.57 20.87 -8.46
CA LEU A 98 12.61 20.17 -9.74
C LEU A 98 11.21 20.00 -10.34
N PHE A 99 10.15 19.82 -9.55
CA PHE A 99 8.78 19.75 -10.09
C PHE A 99 8.33 21.04 -10.79
N LYS A 100 9.00 22.18 -10.55
CA LYS A 100 8.77 23.45 -11.25
C LYS A 100 9.64 23.61 -12.50
N GLU A 101 10.80 22.95 -12.53
CA GLU A 101 11.79 23.05 -13.61
C GLU A 101 11.58 21.97 -14.69
N ASP A 102 11.56 20.71 -14.27
CA ASP A 102 11.48 19.53 -15.13
C ASP A 102 10.73 18.42 -14.37
N THR A 103 9.47 18.20 -14.75
CA THR A 103 8.61 17.26 -14.05
C THR A 103 9.04 15.80 -14.18
N ASP A 104 9.68 15.41 -15.28
CA ASP A 104 10.08 14.02 -15.52
C ASP A 104 11.36 13.69 -14.75
N ARG A 105 12.28 14.66 -14.67
CA ARG A 105 13.43 14.57 -13.77
C ARG A 105 12.98 14.56 -12.31
N ALA A 106 12.06 15.44 -11.93
CA ALA A 106 11.52 15.52 -10.58
C ALA A 106 10.86 14.21 -10.13
N TRP A 107 10.02 13.63 -11.00
CA TRP A 107 9.32 12.38 -10.69
C TRP A 107 10.29 11.22 -10.48
N ARG A 108 11.31 11.06 -11.34
CA ARG A 108 12.34 10.02 -11.18
C ARG A 108 13.11 10.19 -9.87
N ALA A 109 13.48 11.43 -9.53
CA ALA A 109 14.17 11.71 -8.28
C ALA A 109 13.29 11.43 -7.05
N PHE A 110 12.01 11.80 -7.14
CA PHE A 110 11.01 11.54 -6.12
C PHE A 110 10.79 10.04 -5.90
N GLU A 111 10.61 9.26 -6.97
CA GLU A 111 10.43 7.80 -6.87
C GLU A 111 11.62 7.11 -6.22
N ARG A 112 12.83 7.53 -6.58
CA ARG A 112 14.06 6.97 -6.00
C ARG A 112 14.20 7.36 -4.53
N PHE A 113 13.91 8.61 -4.19
CA PHE A 113 14.01 9.11 -2.81
C PHE A 113 13.03 8.40 -1.84
N PHE A 114 11.83 8.07 -2.32
CA PHE A 114 10.79 7.34 -1.58
C PHE A 114 10.71 5.85 -1.93
N GLU A 115 11.77 5.29 -2.50
CA GLU A 115 11.75 3.90 -3.01
C GLU A 115 11.45 2.90 -1.89
N LYS A 116 11.94 3.13 -0.67
CA LYS A 116 11.72 2.24 0.47
C LYS A 116 10.23 2.17 0.82
N GLU A 117 9.55 3.31 0.82
CA GLU A 117 8.14 3.42 1.12
C GLU A 117 7.29 2.81 0.01
N PHE A 118 7.64 3.05 -1.25
CA PHE A 118 6.98 2.39 -2.37
C PHE A 118 7.18 0.88 -2.36
N LYS A 119 8.38 0.39 -2.03
CA LYS A 119 8.63 -1.04 -1.84
C LYS A 119 7.79 -1.64 -0.71
N ALA A 120 7.58 -0.89 0.39
CA ALA A 120 6.73 -1.34 1.48
C ALA A 120 5.27 -1.52 1.02
N VAL A 121 4.74 -0.58 0.23
CA VAL A 121 3.39 -0.70 -0.36
C VAL A 121 3.34 -1.84 -1.40
N ALA A 122 4.36 -1.96 -2.25
CA ALA A 122 4.43 -3.00 -3.29
C ALA A 122 4.41 -4.43 -2.72
N ARG A 123 5.04 -4.64 -1.56
CA ARG A 123 5.04 -5.93 -0.85
C ARG A 123 3.63 -6.37 -0.47
N GLU A 124 2.74 -5.42 -0.24
CA GLU A 124 1.36 -5.73 0.08
C GLU A 124 0.50 -5.90 -1.18
N SER A 125 0.63 -4.98 -2.14
CA SER A 125 -0.05 -5.07 -3.43
C SER A 125 0.64 -4.18 -4.45
N GLN A 126 1.08 -4.78 -5.56
CA GLN A 126 1.62 -4.03 -6.69
C GLN A 126 0.57 -3.10 -7.29
N ASP A 127 -0.69 -3.53 -7.38
CA ASP A 127 -1.77 -2.73 -7.95
C ASP A 127 -2.08 -1.50 -7.09
N LEU A 128 -2.04 -1.66 -5.76
CA LEU A 128 -2.19 -0.55 -4.82
C LEU A 128 -1.11 0.51 -5.03
N LEU A 129 0.17 0.10 -5.12
CA LEU A 129 1.27 1.02 -5.42
C LEU A 129 1.01 1.74 -6.75
N GLN A 130 0.58 0.99 -7.75
CA GLN A 130 0.39 1.48 -9.10
C GLN A 130 -0.72 2.53 -9.17
N ASP A 131 -1.81 2.34 -8.43
CA ASP A 131 -2.89 3.32 -8.29
C ASP A 131 -2.45 4.56 -7.49
N ILE A 132 -1.63 4.39 -6.44
CA ILE A 132 -1.09 5.53 -5.70
C ILE A 132 -0.22 6.40 -6.59
N ARG A 133 0.65 5.81 -7.42
CA ARG A 133 1.49 6.55 -8.36
C ARG A 133 0.64 7.35 -9.34
N VAL A 134 -0.42 6.76 -9.89
CA VAL A 134 -1.38 7.49 -10.74
C VAL A 134 -1.97 8.68 -9.99
N LEU A 135 -2.48 8.49 -8.78
CA LEU A 135 -3.08 9.56 -7.97
C LEU A 135 -2.08 10.67 -7.59
N LEU A 136 -0.79 10.36 -7.47
CA LEU A 136 0.26 11.33 -7.22
C LEU A 136 0.64 12.14 -8.47
N ILE A 137 0.54 11.54 -9.66
CA ILE A 137 0.84 12.18 -10.96
C ILE A 137 -0.34 13.01 -11.48
N GLU A 138 -1.57 12.60 -11.13
CA GLU A 138 -2.83 13.26 -11.52
C GLU A 138 -2.79 14.79 -11.34
N ASP A 139 -3.50 15.47 -12.24
CA ASP A 139 -3.60 16.94 -12.30
C ASP A 139 -2.22 17.65 -12.30
N GLY A 140 -1.20 17.02 -12.92
CA GLY A 140 0.15 17.61 -12.98
C GLY A 140 0.82 17.67 -11.61
N PHE A 141 0.79 16.56 -10.87
CA PHE A 141 1.38 16.44 -9.54
C PHE A 141 0.75 17.35 -8.48
N ARG A 142 -0.52 17.72 -8.66
CA ARG A 142 -1.25 18.66 -7.79
C ARG A 142 -1.14 18.29 -6.31
N ARG A 143 -1.20 16.99 -5.98
CA ARG A 143 -1.06 16.52 -4.58
C ARG A 143 0.32 16.84 -4.03
N ILE A 144 1.38 16.50 -4.75
CA ILE A 144 2.76 16.78 -4.33
C ILE A 144 2.98 18.30 -4.19
N LEU A 145 2.53 19.07 -5.19
CA LEU A 145 2.68 20.52 -5.23
C LEU A 145 1.77 21.28 -4.25
N SER A 146 0.76 20.64 -3.68
CA SER A 146 -0.10 21.24 -2.65
C SER A 146 0.57 21.33 -1.28
N TYR A 147 1.82 20.91 -1.16
CA TYR A 147 2.60 21.10 0.05
C TYR A 147 2.78 22.60 0.37
N ALA A 148 2.14 23.05 1.44
CA ALA A 148 2.11 24.46 1.84
C ALA A 148 3.36 24.94 2.61
N GLY A 149 4.46 24.16 2.61
CA GLY A 149 5.68 24.52 3.35
C GLY A 149 5.61 24.33 4.86
N ARG A 150 4.51 23.82 5.41
CA ARG A 150 4.34 23.58 6.85
C ARG A 150 4.75 22.16 7.21
N GLY A 151 5.75 22.02 8.09
CA GLY A 151 6.29 20.73 8.53
C GLY A 151 7.47 20.26 7.67
N SER A 152 7.68 18.94 7.61
CA SER A 152 8.65 18.33 6.69
C SER A 152 7.92 17.83 5.44
N PHE A 153 8.46 18.13 4.26
CA PHE A 153 7.95 17.62 2.98
C PHE A 153 7.90 16.09 2.97
N THR A 154 8.93 15.43 3.50
CA THR A 154 8.96 13.97 3.66
C THR A 154 7.75 13.49 4.45
N GLY A 155 7.50 14.08 5.63
CA GLY A 155 6.35 13.73 6.46
C GLY A 155 5.01 13.93 5.74
N TYR A 156 4.86 15.05 5.02
CA TYR A 156 3.67 15.33 4.21
C TYR A 156 3.41 14.25 3.16
N ILE A 157 4.45 13.83 2.42
CA ILE A 157 4.34 12.78 1.40
C ILE A 157 4.00 11.43 2.03
N LEU A 158 4.63 11.07 3.15
CA LEU A 158 4.32 9.82 3.87
C LEU A 158 2.85 9.77 4.30
N THR A 159 2.34 10.87 4.88
CA THR A 159 0.92 10.99 5.23
C THR A 159 0.02 10.92 4.01
N THR A 160 0.41 11.54 2.90
CA THR A 160 -0.35 11.51 1.65
C THR A 160 -0.43 10.09 1.09
N ILE A 161 0.69 9.38 0.96
CA ILE A 161 0.74 7.98 0.52
C ILE A 161 -0.13 7.11 1.43
N HIS A 162 0.00 7.26 2.75
CA HIS A 162 -0.80 6.50 3.71
C HIS A 162 -2.31 6.75 3.53
N ASN A 163 -2.73 8.00 3.38
CA ASN A 163 -4.14 8.34 3.17
C ASN A 163 -4.66 7.76 1.84
N LEU A 164 -3.86 7.84 0.76
CA LEU A 164 -4.20 7.21 -0.52
C LEU A 164 -4.33 5.69 -0.39
N CYS A 165 -3.43 5.03 0.33
CA CYS A 165 -3.54 3.61 0.65
C CYS A 165 -4.89 3.29 1.32
N LEU A 166 -5.27 4.07 2.34
CA LEU A 166 -6.53 3.88 3.05
C LEU A 166 -7.75 4.11 2.16
N ASP A 167 -7.74 5.16 1.36
CA ASP A 167 -8.86 5.51 0.49
C ASP A 167 -9.05 4.50 -0.64
N LEU A 168 -7.98 4.01 -1.25
CA LEU A 168 -8.05 2.95 -2.27
C LEU A 168 -8.58 1.64 -1.69
N ARG A 169 -8.17 1.27 -0.47
CA ARG A 169 -8.73 0.11 0.23
C ARG A 169 -10.20 0.28 0.55
N ARG A 170 -10.60 1.47 1.01
CA ARG A 170 -12.02 1.78 1.28
C ARG A 170 -12.84 1.69 0.01
N LYS A 171 -12.28 2.09 -1.14
CA LYS A 171 -12.94 2.01 -2.44
C LYS A 171 -13.09 0.58 -2.94
N SER A 172 -12.08 -0.27 -2.80
CA SER A 172 -12.12 -1.67 -3.27
C SER A 172 -12.89 -2.60 -2.34
N LYS A 173 -12.79 -2.41 -1.02
CA LYS A 173 -13.33 -3.33 -0.01
C LYS A 173 -14.49 -2.76 0.81
N GLY A 174 -14.95 -1.55 0.51
CA GLY A 174 -15.96 -0.82 1.28
C GLY A 174 -15.45 -0.34 2.65
N ARG A 175 -16.28 0.40 3.39
CA ARG A 175 -15.99 0.79 4.77
C ARG A 175 -16.23 -0.43 5.67
N ARG A 176 -15.21 -1.27 5.84
CA ARG A 176 -15.24 -2.43 6.73
C ARG A 176 -15.51 -1.96 8.16
N ARG A 177 -16.75 -2.17 8.62
CA ARG A 177 -17.16 -2.02 10.02
C ARG A 177 -17.47 -3.40 10.54
N LEU A 178 -16.99 -3.70 11.74
CA LEU A 178 -17.42 -4.92 12.43
C LEU A 178 -18.95 -4.83 12.62
N PRO A 179 -19.70 -5.90 12.31
CA PRO A 179 -21.10 -5.98 12.70
C PRO A 179 -21.26 -5.69 14.19
N GLU A 180 -22.37 -5.04 14.59
CA GLU A 180 -22.60 -4.70 15.99
C GLU A 180 -22.57 -5.92 16.92
N ALA A 181 -23.13 -7.05 16.47
CA ALA A 181 -23.05 -8.32 17.18
C ALA A 181 -21.60 -8.83 17.39
N VAL A 182 -20.68 -8.51 16.48
CA VAL A 182 -19.26 -8.87 16.58
C VAL A 182 -18.49 -7.82 17.41
N LEU A 183 -18.89 -6.54 17.37
CA LEU A 183 -18.32 -5.49 18.22
C LEU A 183 -18.55 -5.76 19.71
N GLN A 184 -19.65 -6.42 20.06
CA GLN A 184 -19.94 -6.84 21.44
C GLN A 184 -19.14 -8.06 21.88
N LEU A 185 -18.45 -8.75 20.96
CA LEU A 185 -17.58 -9.87 21.30
C LEU A 185 -16.21 -9.40 21.79
N PRO A 186 -15.49 -10.23 22.56
CA PRO A 186 -14.15 -9.89 23.01
C PRO A 186 -13.13 -9.74 21.86
N PRO A 187 -11.95 -9.14 22.12
CA PRO A 187 -10.99 -8.77 21.08
C PRO A 187 -10.51 -9.94 20.19
N LEU A 188 -10.40 -11.14 20.75
CA LEU A 188 -9.99 -12.34 20.03
C LEU A 188 -11.03 -12.73 18.97
N GLU A 189 -12.30 -12.75 19.33
CA GLU A 189 -13.43 -13.06 18.46
C GLU A 189 -13.57 -12.02 17.35
N GLN A 190 -13.38 -10.73 17.69
CA GLN A 190 -13.31 -9.68 16.68
C GLN A 190 -12.18 -9.94 15.69
N GLU A 191 -10.99 -10.34 16.15
CA GLU A 191 -9.84 -10.63 15.30
C GLU A 191 -10.07 -11.89 14.45
N VAL A 192 -10.64 -12.95 15.02
CA VAL A 192 -11.07 -14.16 14.29
C VAL A 192 -12.02 -13.78 13.15
N TYR A 193 -13.00 -12.89 13.40
CA TYR A 193 -13.89 -12.39 12.36
C TYR A 193 -13.13 -11.65 11.26
N ARG A 194 -12.15 -10.80 11.59
CA ARG A 194 -11.34 -10.10 10.58
C ARG A 194 -10.53 -11.11 9.76
N GLN A 195 -9.92 -12.10 10.39
CA GLN A 195 -9.09 -13.07 9.68
C GLN A 195 -9.91 -13.90 8.69
N ILE A 196 -11.06 -14.42 9.12
CA ILE A 196 -11.92 -15.25 8.26
C ILE A 196 -12.63 -14.40 7.19
N TYR A 197 -13.34 -13.34 7.58
CA TYR A 197 -14.25 -12.63 6.68
C TYR A 197 -13.61 -11.45 5.94
N TRP A 198 -12.51 -10.89 6.44
CA TRP A 198 -11.85 -9.73 5.80
C TRP A 198 -10.53 -10.08 5.11
N ASN A 199 -9.79 -11.06 5.64
CA ASN A 199 -8.51 -11.50 5.10
C ASN A 199 -8.60 -12.84 4.37
N ALA A 200 -9.79 -13.46 4.31
CA ALA A 200 -10.03 -14.76 3.67
C ALA A 200 -9.09 -15.87 4.17
N CYS A 201 -8.65 -15.77 5.43
CA CYS A 201 -7.82 -16.78 6.06
C CYS A 201 -8.67 -18.04 6.29
N SER A 202 -8.19 -19.18 5.82
CA SER A 202 -8.84 -20.46 6.08
C SER A 202 -8.72 -20.80 7.57
N GLU A 203 -9.78 -21.37 8.13
CA GLU A 203 -9.90 -21.67 9.56
C GLU A 203 -8.75 -22.52 10.10
N LYS A 204 -8.19 -23.37 9.24
CA LYS A 204 -7.04 -24.24 9.54
C LYS A 204 -5.77 -23.45 9.90
N TYR A 205 -5.64 -22.21 9.45
CA TYR A 205 -4.45 -21.37 9.66
C TYR A 205 -4.62 -20.33 10.77
N LEU A 206 -5.76 -20.29 11.45
CA LEU A 206 -6.02 -19.28 12.48
C LEU A 206 -5.04 -19.37 13.66
N SER A 207 -4.61 -20.58 14.03
CA SER A 207 -3.62 -20.80 15.10
C SER A 207 -2.20 -20.36 14.74
N GLU A 208 -1.92 -20.22 13.44
CA GLU A 208 -0.64 -19.71 12.95
C GLU A 208 -0.61 -18.19 12.91
N VAL A 209 -1.76 -17.55 12.71
CA VAL A 209 -1.90 -16.10 12.51
C VAL A 209 -2.25 -15.35 13.80
N LEU A 210 -3.12 -15.91 14.64
CA LEU A 210 -3.61 -15.21 15.83
C LEU A 210 -2.55 -15.18 16.95
N ARG A 211 -2.38 -14.00 17.56
CA ARG A 211 -1.46 -13.74 18.67
C ARG A 211 -2.15 -12.90 19.73
N ASP A 212 -1.84 -13.16 20.99
CA ASP A 212 -2.31 -12.34 22.10
C ASP A 212 -1.55 -10.99 22.19
N GLU A 213 -1.98 -10.13 23.12
CA GLU A 213 -1.37 -8.81 23.35
C GLU A 213 0.11 -8.89 23.76
N SER A 214 0.56 -10.06 24.25
CA SER A 214 1.95 -10.35 24.63
C SER A 214 2.75 -11.06 23.51
N GLY A 215 2.15 -11.27 22.33
CA GLY A 215 2.77 -11.94 21.18
C GLY A 215 2.78 -13.47 21.23
N ASN A 216 2.10 -14.10 22.20
CA ASN A 216 2.00 -15.55 22.30
C ASN A 216 0.86 -16.10 21.43
N ARG A 217 0.96 -17.38 21.06
CA ARG A 217 -0.12 -18.07 20.32
C ARG A 217 -1.26 -18.43 21.26
N TYR A 218 -2.50 -18.22 20.80
CA TYR A 218 -3.66 -18.72 21.52
C TYR A 218 -3.73 -20.26 21.48
N PRO A 219 -4.19 -20.91 22.56
CA PRO A 219 -4.50 -22.34 22.53
C PRO A 219 -5.55 -22.65 21.47
N GLN A 220 -5.39 -23.80 20.79
CA GLN A 220 -6.30 -24.23 19.72
C GLN A 220 -7.77 -24.26 20.16
N SER A 221 -8.05 -24.76 21.36
CA SER A 221 -9.39 -24.81 21.95
C SER A 221 -10.02 -23.42 22.12
N ARG A 222 -9.22 -22.39 22.43
CA ARG A 222 -9.71 -21.01 22.59
C ARG A 222 -10.07 -20.38 21.25
N ILE A 223 -9.31 -20.71 20.20
CA ILE A 223 -9.57 -20.27 18.82
C ILE A 223 -10.85 -20.91 18.30
N GLU A 224 -11.04 -22.21 18.54
CA GLU A 224 -12.27 -22.94 18.16
C GLU A 224 -13.51 -22.37 18.85
N GLN A 225 -13.42 -22.06 20.15
CA GLN A 225 -14.48 -21.38 20.89
C GLN A 225 -14.79 -19.98 20.31
N ALA A 226 -13.75 -19.19 20.02
CA ALA A 226 -13.92 -17.86 19.45
C ALA A 226 -14.57 -17.93 18.05
N LEU A 227 -14.18 -18.93 17.24
CA LEU A 227 -14.74 -19.18 15.92
C LEU A 227 -16.22 -19.58 15.99
N ALA A 228 -16.60 -20.42 16.96
CA ALA A 228 -17.99 -20.77 17.22
C ALA A 228 -18.84 -19.55 17.60
N GLN A 229 -18.34 -18.71 18.52
CA GLN A 229 -19.03 -17.48 18.95
C GLN A 229 -19.20 -16.47 17.80
N VAL A 230 -18.19 -16.32 16.95
CA VAL A 230 -18.28 -15.48 15.75
C VAL A 230 -19.32 -16.01 14.78
N ARG A 231 -19.34 -17.33 14.51
CA ARG A 231 -20.34 -17.95 13.63
C ARG A 231 -21.75 -17.77 14.16
N GLU A 232 -21.94 -17.90 15.47
CA GLU A 232 -23.23 -17.68 16.13
C GLU A 232 -23.68 -16.22 16.00
N ALA A 233 -22.81 -15.26 16.30
CA ALA A 233 -23.10 -13.83 16.19
C ALA A 233 -23.42 -13.40 14.75
N VAL A 234 -22.78 -14.01 13.75
CA VAL A 234 -23.04 -13.76 12.33
C VAL A 234 -24.33 -14.44 11.86
N SER A 235 -24.64 -15.63 12.37
CA SER A 235 -25.84 -16.41 12.00
C SER A 235 -27.12 -15.88 12.63
N GLY A 236 -27.06 -15.35 13.87
CA GLY A 236 -28.21 -14.73 14.54
C GLY A 236 -28.82 -13.56 13.74
N ARG A 237 -28.00 -12.88 12.92
CA ARG A 237 -28.45 -11.80 12.03
C ARG A 237 -29.33 -12.27 10.87
N LYS A 238 -29.18 -13.52 10.39
CA LYS A 238 -30.06 -14.09 9.35
C LYS A 238 -31.49 -14.33 9.88
N ARG A 239 -31.68 -14.52 11.19
CA ARG A 239 -33.02 -14.70 11.80
C ARG A 239 -33.78 -13.38 12.03
N GLN A 240 -33.09 -12.26 12.19
CA GLN A 240 -33.75 -10.97 12.50
C GLN A 240 -34.17 -10.16 11.25
N LEU A 241 -33.79 -10.57 10.05
CA LEU A 241 -34.13 -9.91 8.79
C LEU A 241 -35.41 -10.44 8.11
N SER A 242 -36.22 -11.24 8.80
CA SER A 242 -37.54 -11.68 8.31
C SER A 242 -38.72 -11.01 9.03
N PRO A 243 -39.14 -9.80 8.66
CA PRO A 243 -40.41 -9.24 9.10
C PRO A 243 -41.44 -9.21 7.95
N SER A 244 -41.96 -10.37 7.54
CA SER A 244 -43.30 -10.48 6.93
C SER A 244 -43.67 -11.93 6.59
N GLY A 245 -44.47 -12.54 7.47
CA GLY A 245 -45.61 -13.41 7.16
C GLY A 245 -45.42 -14.65 6.28
N ARG A 246 -45.32 -15.82 6.92
CA ARG A 246 -46.40 -16.83 6.95
C ARG A 246 -46.07 -17.92 8.00
N PRO A 247 -47.07 -18.42 8.74
CA PRO A 247 -46.86 -19.28 9.91
C PRO A 247 -46.47 -20.69 9.46
N GLY A 248 -45.24 -21.09 9.77
CA GLY A 248 -44.84 -22.50 9.70
C GLY A 248 -45.47 -23.23 10.87
N MET A 249 -46.42 -24.11 10.56
CA MET A 249 -47.07 -25.06 11.45
C MET A 249 -46.12 -25.62 12.51
N GLU A 250 -46.56 -25.50 13.76
CA GLU A 250 -46.14 -26.37 14.84
C GLU A 250 -46.41 -27.83 14.45
N TYR A 251 -45.37 -28.65 14.50
CA TYR A 251 -45.55 -30.07 14.81
C TYR A 251 -45.06 -30.27 16.24
N SER A 252 -45.98 -30.12 17.20
CA SER A 252 -45.88 -30.82 18.46
C SER A 252 -46.17 -32.29 18.19
N LEU A 253 -45.15 -33.14 18.29
CA LEU A 253 -45.33 -34.57 18.49
C LEU A 253 -44.69 -34.93 19.83
N GLY A 254 -45.52 -34.99 20.86
CA GLY A 254 -45.21 -35.77 22.05
C GLY A 254 -45.30 -37.24 21.70
N LEU A 255 -44.31 -38.01 22.15
CA LEU A 255 -44.37 -39.47 22.26
C LEU A 255 -43.59 -39.85 23.52
N GLU A 256 -44.34 -40.25 24.56
CA GLU A 256 -43.83 -41.08 25.64
C GLU A 256 -43.60 -42.52 25.14
N ASP A 257 -42.55 -43.11 25.67
CA ASP A 257 -42.21 -44.53 25.85
C ASP A 257 -42.29 -45.54 24.68
N GLY A 258 -41.12 -46.12 24.38
CA GLY A 258 -41.00 -47.37 23.64
C GLY A 258 -39.56 -47.69 23.25
N GLN A 259 -38.98 -48.71 23.88
CA GLN A 259 -37.66 -49.28 23.60
C GLN A 259 -37.37 -49.52 22.10
N GLY A 260 -36.13 -49.25 21.68
CA GLY A 260 -35.50 -50.00 20.59
C GLY A 260 -34.80 -49.18 19.51
N GLY A 261 -33.47 -49.19 19.53
CA GLY A 261 -32.61 -49.01 18.35
C GLY A 261 -32.48 -47.59 17.82
N GLY A 262 -31.42 -46.88 18.25
CA GLY A 262 -30.98 -45.66 17.59
C GLY A 262 -30.69 -45.92 16.12
N LYS A 263 -31.59 -45.48 15.25
CA LYS A 263 -31.30 -45.27 13.83
C LYS A 263 -30.77 -43.84 13.73
N GLU A 264 -29.46 -43.71 13.59
CA GLU A 264 -28.82 -42.44 13.24
C GLU A 264 -29.55 -41.86 12.03
N TRP A 265 -30.11 -40.67 12.20
CA TRP A 265 -30.56 -39.89 11.06
C TRP A 265 -29.29 -39.40 10.36
N GLU A 266 -28.88 -40.08 9.29
CA GLU A 266 -27.84 -39.56 8.40
C GLU A 266 -28.34 -38.22 7.84
N VAL A 267 -27.69 -37.14 8.29
CA VAL A 267 -27.87 -35.80 7.73
C VAL A 267 -27.42 -35.86 6.28
N PRO A 268 -28.27 -35.57 5.29
CA PRO A 268 -27.86 -35.56 3.89
C PRO A 268 -26.68 -34.61 3.68
N ASP A 269 -25.65 -35.08 3.00
CA ASP A 269 -24.45 -34.31 2.67
C ASP A 269 -24.83 -33.16 1.70
N PHE A 270 -24.81 -31.93 2.19
CA PHE A 270 -25.10 -30.71 1.42
C PHE A 270 -23.91 -30.19 0.60
N THR A 271 -22.82 -30.97 0.46
CA THR A 271 -21.68 -30.53 -0.37
C THR A 271 -21.98 -30.52 -1.87
N TYR A 272 -23.10 -31.10 -2.31
CA TYR A 272 -23.58 -31.04 -3.69
C TYR A 272 -25.10 -30.79 -3.76
N CYS A 273 -25.51 -29.52 -3.78
CA CYS A 273 -26.87 -29.17 -4.19
C CYS A 273 -26.90 -28.87 -5.70
N PRO A 274 -27.92 -29.31 -6.45
CA PRO A 274 -28.07 -28.99 -7.89
C PRO A 274 -28.02 -27.48 -8.17
N GLU A 275 -28.50 -26.67 -7.24
CA GLU A 275 -28.48 -25.20 -7.31
C GLU A 275 -27.05 -24.65 -7.19
N THR A 276 -26.18 -25.22 -6.34
CA THR A 276 -24.77 -24.81 -6.26
C THR A 276 -23.98 -25.15 -7.53
N VAL A 277 -24.30 -26.26 -8.20
CA VAL A 277 -23.72 -26.61 -9.51
C VAL A 277 -24.22 -25.67 -10.61
N LEU A 278 -25.50 -25.29 -10.57
CA LEU A 278 -26.07 -24.32 -11.49
C LEU A 278 -25.47 -22.92 -11.31
N PHE A 279 -25.27 -22.44 -10.08
CA PHE A 279 -24.59 -21.17 -9.82
C PHE A 279 -23.14 -21.19 -10.32
N ALA A 280 -22.39 -22.27 -10.05
CA ALA A 280 -21.03 -22.40 -10.55
C ALA A 280 -20.96 -22.41 -12.09
N ALA A 281 -21.87 -23.13 -12.75
CA ALA A 281 -21.95 -23.16 -14.21
C ALA A 281 -22.44 -21.83 -14.82
N GLU A 282 -23.31 -21.10 -14.12
CA GLU A 282 -23.76 -19.76 -14.53
C GLU A 282 -22.66 -18.71 -14.33
N ASP A 283 -21.89 -18.81 -13.25
CA ASP A 283 -20.70 -17.99 -13.00
C ASP A 283 -19.62 -18.26 -14.04
N GLU A 284 -19.34 -19.53 -14.35
CA GLU A 284 -18.38 -19.92 -15.39
C GLU A 284 -18.79 -19.41 -16.77
N ARG A 285 -20.07 -19.56 -17.15
CA ARG A 285 -20.61 -18.96 -18.40
C ARG A 285 -20.55 -17.44 -18.39
N SER A 286 -20.76 -16.80 -17.24
CA SER A 286 -20.69 -15.35 -17.09
C SER A 286 -19.25 -14.86 -17.22
N LEU A 287 -18.28 -15.61 -16.70
CA LEU A 287 -16.85 -15.36 -16.84
C LEU A 287 -16.37 -15.58 -18.28
N GLU A 288 -16.80 -16.64 -18.96
CA GLU A 288 -16.48 -16.89 -20.37
C GLU A 288 -17.05 -15.80 -21.29
N LYS A 289 -18.30 -15.39 -21.06
CA LYS A 289 -18.91 -14.23 -21.74
C LYS A 289 -18.15 -12.94 -21.43
N GLY A 290 -17.79 -12.72 -20.16
CA GLY A 290 -17.00 -11.57 -19.75
C GLY A 290 -15.62 -11.52 -20.41
N PHE A 291 -14.93 -12.66 -20.47
CA PHE A 291 -13.59 -12.80 -21.05
C PHE A 291 -13.61 -12.64 -22.57
N SER A 292 -14.57 -13.25 -23.26
CA SER A 292 -14.73 -13.09 -24.71
C SER A 292 -15.02 -11.64 -25.09
N VAL A 293 -15.89 -10.96 -24.35
CA VAL A 293 -16.15 -9.52 -24.55
C VAL A 293 -14.91 -8.69 -24.24
N LEU A 294 -14.19 -8.97 -23.14
CA LEU A 294 -12.97 -8.25 -22.78
C LEU A 294 -11.89 -8.42 -23.86
N LYS A 295 -11.73 -9.63 -24.41
CA LYS A 295 -10.81 -9.89 -25.52
C LYS A 295 -11.17 -9.06 -26.76
N GLN A 296 -12.45 -9.01 -27.15
CA GLN A 296 -12.91 -8.17 -28.25
C GLN A 296 -12.64 -6.68 -28.01
N VAL A 297 -12.92 -6.18 -26.79
CA VAL A 297 -12.64 -4.78 -26.43
C VAL A 297 -11.14 -4.49 -26.53
N VAL A 298 -10.29 -5.43 -26.08
CA VAL A 298 -8.84 -5.27 -26.12
C VAL A 298 -8.30 -5.27 -27.56
N ASP A 299 -8.91 -6.05 -28.45
CA ASP A 299 -8.55 -6.06 -29.87
C ASP A 299 -9.03 -4.79 -30.61
N GLU A 300 -10.05 -4.10 -30.10
CA GLU A 300 -10.54 -2.80 -30.60
C GLU A 300 -9.79 -1.58 -30.02
N LEU A 301 -8.85 -1.78 -29.08
CA LEU A 301 -8.07 -0.67 -28.52
C LEU A 301 -7.20 -0.01 -29.59
N PRO A 302 -7.03 1.32 -29.55
CA PRO A 302 -5.99 2.01 -30.29
C PRO A 302 -4.62 1.34 -30.07
N ALA A 303 -3.79 1.27 -31.12
CA ALA A 303 -2.54 0.50 -31.11
C ALA A 303 -1.63 0.80 -29.89
N GLU A 304 -1.52 2.08 -29.50
CA GLU A 304 -0.70 2.51 -28.35
C GLU A 304 -1.27 2.02 -27.00
N LEU A 305 -2.58 2.09 -26.80
CA LEU A 305 -3.25 1.60 -25.59
C LEU A 305 -3.25 0.06 -25.53
N GLY A 306 -3.50 -0.59 -26.67
CA GLY A 306 -3.48 -2.03 -26.81
C GLY A 306 -2.10 -2.62 -26.54
N LEU A 307 -1.02 -1.96 -26.99
CA LEU A 307 0.35 -2.36 -26.69
C LEU A 307 0.64 -2.29 -25.19
N TYR A 308 0.25 -1.20 -24.52
CA TYR A 308 0.38 -1.09 -23.07
C TYR A 308 -0.35 -2.22 -22.33
N VAL A 309 -1.61 -2.49 -22.68
CA VAL A 309 -2.42 -3.55 -22.05
C VAL A 309 -1.79 -4.94 -22.28
N ARG A 310 -1.28 -5.21 -23.48
CA ARG A 310 -0.58 -6.47 -23.79
C ARG A 310 0.70 -6.63 -22.97
N LEU A 311 1.55 -5.60 -22.93
CA LEU A 311 2.80 -5.63 -22.15
C LEU A 311 2.54 -5.72 -20.65
N ARG A 312 1.44 -5.12 -20.17
CA ARG A 312 1.12 -5.11 -18.74
C ARG A 312 0.46 -6.40 -18.25
N PHE A 313 -0.46 -6.98 -19.03
CA PHE A 313 -1.32 -8.07 -18.56
C PHE A 313 -1.12 -9.41 -19.28
N TYR A 314 -0.51 -9.43 -20.47
CA TYR A 314 -0.31 -10.66 -21.25
C TYR A 314 1.12 -11.22 -21.16
N THR A 315 2.06 -10.50 -20.53
CA THR A 315 3.40 -11.04 -20.25
C THR A 315 3.40 -11.76 -18.92
N ASN A 316 4.14 -12.87 -18.82
CA ASN A 316 4.37 -13.59 -17.57
C ASN A 316 5.88 -13.62 -17.28
N PRO A 317 6.39 -12.86 -16.28
CA PRO A 317 5.64 -12.00 -15.36
C PRO A 317 5.13 -10.70 -16.03
N PRO A 318 4.08 -10.06 -15.46
CA PRO A 318 3.57 -8.77 -15.95
C PRO A 318 4.65 -7.69 -15.83
N MET A 319 4.94 -6.96 -16.92
CA MET A 319 5.98 -5.93 -16.90
C MET A 319 5.60 -4.75 -16.00
N SER A 320 6.59 -4.18 -15.32
CA SER A 320 6.37 -2.94 -14.56
C SER A 320 6.14 -1.76 -15.51
N PRO A 321 5.40 -0.72 -15.10
CA PRO A 321 5.23 0.48 -15.94
C PRO A 321 6.53 1.18 -16.31
N GLN A 322 7.56 1.07 -15.45
CA GLN A 322 8.89 1.62 -15.73
C GLN A 322 9.59 0.83 -16.85
N ASP A 323 9.49 -0.50 -16.82
CA ASP A 323 10.01 -1.35 -17.90
C ASP A 323 9.25 -1.11 -19.21
N ILE A 324 7.93 -0.91 -19.12
CA ILE A 324 7.09 -0.55 -20.26
C ILE A 324 7.47 0.84 -20.80
N ALA A 325 7.72 1.83 -19.94
CA ALA A 325 8.18 3.16 -20.33
C ALA A 325 9.50 3.08 -21.10
N HIS A 326 10.44 2.28 -20.59
CA HIS A 326 11.71 2.05 -21.24
C HIS A 326 11.54 1.36 -22.61
N LEU A 327 10.72 0.30 -22.66
CA LEU A 327 10.46 -0.46 -23.89
C LEU A 327 9.75 0.37 -24.96
N MET A 328 8.77 1.18 -24.55
CA MET A 328 8.03 2.08 -25.43
C MET A 328 8.79 3.38 -25.74
N ARG A 329 9.96 3.61 -25.11
CA ARG A 329 10.75 4.84 -25.20
C ARG A 329 9.93 6.09 -24.87
N ARG A 330 9.10 6.00 -23.84
CA ARG A 330 8.24 7.07 -23.32
C ARG A 330 8.70 7.48 -21.92
N SER A 331 8.30 8.66 -21.49
CA SER A 331 8.42 9.07 -20.09
C SER A 331 7.48 8.25 -19.21
N ASP A 332 7.82 8.08 -17.92
CA ASP A 332 6.94 7.42 -16.96
C ASP A 332 5.57 8.11 -16.91
N ARG A 333 5.56 9.46 -16.95
CA ARG A 333 4.35 10.28 -16.98
C ARG A 333 3.44 9.92 -18.16
N GLU A 334 3.99 9.81 -19.37
CA GLU A 334 3.23 9.40 -20.55
C GLU A 334 2.66 7.99 -20.40
N ILE A 335 3.41 7.05 -19.82
CA ILE A 335 2.91 5.69 -19.56
C ILE A 335 1.75 5.68 -18.56
N TYR A 336 1.83 6.46 -17.47
CA TYR A 336 0.71 6.57 -16.52
C TYR A 336 -0.53 7.20 -17.17
N ARG A 337 -0.34 8.14 -18.11
CA ARG A 337 -1.43 8.72 -18.90
C ARG A 337 -2.06 7.68 -19.84
N ILE A 338 -1.23 6.95 -20.59
CA ILE A 338 -1.65 5.83 -21.46
C ILE A 338 -2.44 4.79 -20.65
N ARG A 339 -1.98 4.46 -19.44
CA ARG A 339 -2.70 3.58 -18.51
C ARG A 339 -4.09 4.12 -18.18
N GLN A 340 -4.19 5.38 -17.77
CA GLN A 340 -5.49 6.00 -17.42
C GLN A 340 -6.44 6.00 -18.62
N GLU A 341 -5.95 6.36 -19.80
CA GLU A 341 -6.72 6.36 -21.05
C GLU A 341 -7.20 4.94 -21.38
N ALA A 342 -6.33 3.93 -21.30
CA ALA A 342 -6.67 2.52 -21.52
C ALA A 342 -7.74 2.02 -20.52
N ILE A 343 -7.60 2.31 -19.23
CA ILE A 343 -8.57 1.90 -18.20
C ILE A 343 -9.91 2.61 -18.41
N SER A 344 -9.90 3.90 -18.74
CA SER A 344 -11.12 4.69 -19.01
C SER A 344 -11.86 4.13 -20.23
N TYR A 345 -11.13 3.81 -21.30
CA TYR A 345 -11.67 3.20 -22.50
C TYR A 345 -12.30 1.83 -22.20
N LEU A 346 -11.55 0.95 -21.52
CA LEU A 346 -12.03 -0.38 -21.12
C LEU A 346 -13.29 -0.29 -20.26
N ARG A 347 -13.33 0.60 -19.26
CA ARG A 347 -14.52 0.80 -18.42
C ARG A 347 -15.72 1.28 -19.22
N THR A 348 -15.52 2.22 -20.13
CA THR A 348 -16.58 2.78 -20.97
C THR A 348 -17.14 1.71 -21.91
N ALA A 349 -16.27 0.96 -22.58
CA ALA A 349 -16.64 -0.11 -23.50
C ALA A 349 -17.34 -1.28 -22.80
N LEU A 350 -16.85 -1.72 -21.64
CA LEU A 350 -17.47 -2.78 -20.83
C LEU A 350 -18.84 -2.35 -20.27
N LYS A 351 -18.98 -1.07 -19.88
CA LYS A 351 -20.26 -0.53 -19.43
C LYS A 351 -21.27 -0.46 -20.58
N ALA A 352 -20.86 -0.03 -21.77
CA ALA A 352 -21.72 0.00 -22.96
C ALA A 352 -22.20 -1.41 -23.37
N ARG A 353 -21.38 -2.44 -23.13
CA ARG A 353 -21.69 -3.85 -23.40
C ARG A 353 -22.42 -4.58 -22.25
N GLY A 354 -22.87 -3.84 -21.22
CA GLY A 354 -23.74 -4.39 -20.15
C GLY A 354 -23.01 -5.19 -19.06
N ILE A 355 -21.68 -5.22 -19.03
CA ILE A 355 -20.89 -5.96 -18.04
C ILE A 355 -20.72 -5.17 -16.72
N GLY A 356 -21.24 -3.94 -16.64
CA GLY A 356 -21.00 -2.97 -15.56
C GLY A 356 -21.49 -3.31 -14.13
N LYS A 357 -21.96 -4.53 -13.86
CA LYS A 357 -22.39 -5.01 -12.54
C LYS A 357 -21.56 -6.16 -11.98
N THR A 358 -20.42 -6.52 -12.56
CA THR A 358 -19.47 -7.40 -11.87
C THR A 358 -18.75 -6.61 -10.77
N GLN A 359 -19.23 -6.75 -9.54
CA GLN A 359 -18.51 -6.42 -8.30
C GLN A 359 -17.16 -7.19 -8.14
N TYR A 360 -16.70 -7.86 -9.20
CA TYR A 360 -15.62 -8.83 -9.23
C TYR A 360 -14.48 -8.48 -10.21
N LEU A 361 -14.56 -7.38 -10.96
CA LEU A 361 -13.42 -6.92 -11.77
C LEU A 361 -12.51 -6.02 -10.93
N SER A 362 -11.84 -6.64 -9.95
CA SER A 362 -10.56 -6.12 -9.44
C SER A 362 -9.49 -6.48 -10.49
N VAL A 363 -9.21 -5.52 -11.37
CA VAL A 363 -8.00 -5.48 -12.21
C VAL A 363 -7.07 -4.43 -11.64
#